data_AF-A0A662FL64-F1
#
_entry.id   AF-A0A662FL64-F1
#
_cell.length_a   1.000
_cell.length_b   1.000
_cell.length_c   1.000
_cell.angle_alpha   90.00
_cell.angle_beta   90.00
_cell.angle_gamma   90.00
#
_symmetry.space_group_name_H-M   'P 1'
#
loop_
_entity.id
_entity.type
_entity.pdbx_description
1 polymer ?
#
loop_
_entity_poly.entity_id
_entity_poly.type
_entity_poly.pdbx_seq_one_letter_code
_entity_poly.pdbx_strand_id
1 'polypeptide(L)'
;MVQKSLIEYIKTSLQQGYRLNTIINMLRNAGYTQYEINEAIKKAQQPKKTITTKTILITFIIIAVLTILTIISIKIITPPELGELKLTLKPYTTELTPGQELIVTAEIQNPSKREAKAIIDMFITGPEQKTQLPSKSIILEEKASIPIKTRIKQTAKPGTYTLTVILNCQSQIKTKSIQFLVKEKTKIETEMPLMTKEEKTKKELATCPGDCDDLNRCTKDECINGVCVHTPIIPCCGNNFCEQGETAENCPQDCKAKIKQTQEPEKAEQCQKLTGKNADNCFRKLAEKNNNQETCQYISDEEIRDACYIEFAYKKDFTVCDKITNQYTKNTCYTLQSITEIEKQT
;
A
#
# COMPACT_ATOMS: atom_id res chain seq x y z
N MET A 1 53.22 45.79 -28.09
CA MET A 1 52.44 44.97 -29.06
C MET A 1 52.62 45.58 -30.44
N VAL A 2 52.84 44.77 -31.48
CA VAL A 2 52.96 45.27 -32.86
C VAL A 2 51.66 45.95 -33.30
N GLN A 3 51.77 47.14 -33.88
CA GLN A 3 50.61 47.90 -34.37
C GLN A 3 49.91 47.15 -35.51
N LYS A 4 48.58 47.08 -35.45
CA LYS A 4 47.75 46.39 -36.46
C LYS A 4 47.91 47.02 -37.86
N SER A 5 48.10 48.34 -37.93
CA SER A 5 48.38 49.10 -39.15
C SER A 5 49.65 48.62 -39.85
N LEU A 6 50.72 48.35 -39.10
CA LEU A 6 51.99 47.87 -39.63
C LEU A 6 51.87 46.47 -40.27
N ILE A 7 51.13 45.58 -39.61
CA ILE A 7 50.85 44.23 -40.13
C ILE A 7 50.06 44.33 -41.43
N GLU A 8 49.04 45.20 -41.49
CA GLU A 8 48.19 45.37 -42.68
C GLU A 8 48.93 46.03 -43.84
N TYR A 9 49.80 47.00 -43.55
CA TYR A 9 50.70 47.59 -44.53
C TYR A 9 51.60 46.54 -45.17
N ILE A 10 52.29 45.73 -44.35
CA ILE A 10 53.18 44.66 -44.85
C ILE A 10 52.40 43.66 -45.71
N LYS A 11 51.19 43.25 -45.28
CA LYS A 11 50.34 42.35 -46.06
C LYS A 11 49.97 42.96 -47.41
N THR A 12 49.52 44.21 -47.42
CA THR A 12 49.09 44.92 -48.64
C THR A 12 50.26 45.09 -49.61
N SER A 13 51.43 45.51 -49.12
CA SER A 13 52.62 45.66 -49.95
C SER A 13 53.11 44.32 -50.52
N LEU A 14 53.06 43.23 -49.75
CA LEU A 14 53.38 41.90 -50.27
C LEU A 14 52.38 41.47 -51.37
N GLN A 15 51.09 41.77 -51.21
CA GLN A 15 50.05 41.50 -52.21
C GLN A 15 50.21 42.33 -53.49
N GLN A 16 50.72 43.56 -53.37
CA GLN A 16 51.06 44.44 -54.49
C GLN A 16 52.36 44.04 -55.22
N GLY A 17 53.06 42.98 -54.76
CA GLY A 17 54.26 42.45 -55.41
C GLY A 17 55.58 43.09 -54.98
N TYR A 18 55.59 43.92 -53.93
CA TYR A 18 56.83 44.46 -53.38
C TYR A 18 57.69 43.34 -52.77
N ARG A 19 59.00 43.38 -53.01
CA ARG A 19 59.96 42.45 -52.39
C ARG A 19 60.04 42.73 -50.88
N LEU A 20 60.13 41.68 -50.07
CA LEU A 20 60.18 41.78 -48.61
C LEU A 20 61.29 42.73 -48.11
N ASN A 21 62.48 42.68 -48.73
CA ASN A 21 63.60 43.56 -48.37
C ASN A 21 63.30 45.04 -48.65
N THR A 22 62.54 45.34 -49.71
CA THR A 22 62.10 46.71 -50.03
C THR A 22 61.18 47.24 -48.93
N ILE A 23 60.24 46.42 -48.46
CA ILE A 23 59.32 46.77 -47.37
C ILE A 23 60.09 46.98 -46.06
N ILE A 24 61.05 46.10 -45.73
CA ILE A 24 61.90 46.23 -44.53
C ILE A 24 62.67 47.55 -44.54
N ASN A 25 63.27 47.91 -45.68
CA ASN A 25 64.03 49.15 -45.81
C ASN A 25 63.14 50.40 -45.71
N MET A 26 61.95 50.39 -46.32
CA MET A 26 60.98 51.48 -46.19
C MET A 26 60.54 51.67 -44.73
N LEU A 27 60.24 50.58 -44.01
CA LEU A 27 59.85 50.65 -42.61
C LEU A 27 61.00 51.11 -41.71
N ARG A 28 62.23 50.66 -41.97
CA ARG A 28 63.41 51.15 -41.23
C ARG A 28 63.62 52.65 -41.43
N ASN A 29 63.47 53.14 -42.66
CA ASN A 29 63.58 54.57 -42.98
C ASN A 29 62.43 55.39 -42.36
N ALA A 30 61.27 54.78 -42.14
CA ALA A 30 60.15 55.38 -41.43
C ALA A 30 60.28 55.32 -39.89
N GLY A 31 61.40 54.84 -39.35
CA GLY A 31 61.72 54.85 -37.93
C GLY A 31 61.30 53.61 -37.14
N TYR A 32 60.82 52.55 -37.80
CA TYR A 32 60.45 51.31 -37.11
C TYR A 32 61.69 50.49 -36.71
N THR A 33 61.65 49.90 -35.51
CA THR A 33 62.75 49.05 -35.03
C THR A 33 62.75 47.69 -35.75
N GLN A 34 63.93 47.04 -35.84
CA GLN A 34 64.05 45.72 -36.46
C GLN A 34 63.16 44.67 -35.77
N TYR A 35 62.96 44.79 -34.46
CA TYR A 35 62.08 43.91 -33.69
C TYR A 35 60.62 44.06 -34.11
N GLU A 36 60.11 45.29 -34.23
CA GLU A 36 58.73 45.57 -34.67
C GLU A 36 58.49 45.07 -36.09
N ILE A 37 59.46 45.26 -36.98
CA ILE A 37 59.40 44.79 -38.37
C ILE A 37 59.33 43.25 -38.40
N ASN A 38 60.22 42.55 -37.69
CA ASN A 38 60.26 41.09 -37.68
C ASN A 38 58.97 40.47 -37.12
N GLU A 39 58.46 41.00 -35.99
CA GLU A 39 57.20 40.53 -35.40
C GLU A 39 55.99 40.84 -36.29
N ALA A 40 56.00 41.98 -36.98
CA ALA A 40 54.95 42.33 -37.94
C ALA A 40 54.97 41.41 -39.17
N ILE A 41 56.14 41.09 -39.72
CA ILE A 41 56.32 40.14 -40.83
C ILE A 41 55.82 38.76 -40.44
N LYS A 42 56.21 38.26 -39.25
CA LYS A 42 55.77 36.96 -38.73
C LYS A 42 54.25 36.86 -38.68
N LYS A 43 53.57 37.93 -38.25
CA LYS A 43 52.09 37.99 -38.23
C LYS A 43 51.47 38.24 -39.61
N ALA A 44 52.18 38.92 -40.51
CA ALA A 44 51.72 39.19 -41.87
C ALA A 44 51.75 37.94 -42.75
N GLN A 45 52.76 37.09 -42.58
CA GLN A 45 52.98 35.86 -43.35
C GLN A 45 52.32 34.62 -42.73
N GLN A 46 51.77 34.71 -41.51
CA GLN A 46 51.00 33.61 -40.95
C GLN A 46 49.86 33.27 -41.91
N PRO A 47 49.77 32.01 -42.40
CA PRO A 47 48.69 31.61 -43.28
C PRO A 47 47.38 31.93 -42.55
N LYS A 48 46.49 32.70 -43.19
CA LYS A 48 45.13 32.88 -42.67
C LYS A 48 44.60 31.47 -42.46
N LYS A 49 44.41 31.05 -41.20
CA LYS A 49 43.65 29.84 -40.88
C LYS A 49 42.25 30.11 -41.40
N THR A 50 41.99 29.74 -42.63
CA THR A 50 40.67 29.75 -43.22
C THR A 50 39.94 28.62 -42.51
N ILE A 51 39.21 28.99 -41.46
CA ILE A 51 38.25 28.08 -40.86
C ILE A 51 37.25 27.81 -41.98
N THR A 52 37.35 26.62 -42.58
CA THR A 52 36.47 26.24 -43.67
C THR A 52 35.06 26.13 -43.10
N THR A 53 34.06 26.54 -43.85
CA THR A 53 32.64 26.44 -43.44
C THR A 53 32.27 25.03 -42.99
N LYS A 54 32.92 24.01 -43.55
CA LYS A 54 32.81 22.60 -43.11
C LYS A 54 33.28 22.36 -41.68
N THR A 55 34.38 22.98 -41.23
CA THR A 55 34.86 22.81 -39.85
C THR A 55 33.93 23.46 -38.84
N ILE A 56 33.34 24.62 -39.17
CA ILE A 56 32.32 25.28 -38.33
C ILE A 56 31.07 24.41 -38.24
N LEU A 57 30.60 23.85 -39.36
CA LEU A 57 29.43 22.97 -39.38
C LEU A 57 29.65 21.73 -38.49
N ILE A 58 30.82 21.10 -38.57
CA ILE A 58 31.16 19.92 -37.77
C ILE A 58 31.19 20.26 -36.27
N THR A 59 31.80 21.38 -35.86
CA THR A 59 31.79 21.77 -34.44
C THR A 59 30.39 22.09 -33.94
N PHE A 60 29.53 22.73 -34.73
CA PHE A 60 28.13 22.95 -34.36
C PHE A 60 27.36 21.63 -34.17
N ILE A 61 27.56 20.66 -35.06
CA ILE A 61 26.93 19.33 -34.94
C ILE A 61 27.40 18.62 -33.66
N ILE A 62 28.70 18.65 -33.36
CA ILE A 62 29.24 18.02 -32.14
C ILE A 62 28.64 18.66 -30.88
N ILE A 63 28.57 19.99 -30.84
CA ILE A 63 27.97 20.71 -29.70
C ILE A 63 26.48 20.34 -29.57
N ALA A 64 25.73 20.31 -30.68
CA ALA A 64 24.32 19.92 -30.66
C ALA A 64 24.13 18.49 -30.13
N VAL A 65 24.94 17.53 -30.59
CA VAL A 65 24.90 16.14 -30.11
C VAL A 65 25.24 16.06 -28.62
N LEU A 66 26.27 16.76 -28.16
CA LEU A 66 26.62 16.80 -26.74
C LEU A 66 25.50 17.40 -25.89
N THR A 67 24.84 18.47 -26.35
CA THR A 67 23.70 19.05 -25.63
C THR A 67 22.48 18.12 -25.60
N ILE A 68 22.24 17.35 -26.65
CA ILE A 68 21.16 16.36 -26.67
C ILE A 68 21.48 15.22 -25.69
N LEU A 69 22.73 14.73 -25.69
CA LEU A 69 23.17 13.68 -24.76
C LEU A 69 23.10 14.13 -23.30
N THR A 70 23.43 15.38 -22.99
CA THR A 70 23.28 15.91 -21.61
C THR A 70 21.81 16.03 -21.22
N ILE A 71 20.92 16.49 -22.10
CA ILE A 71 19.47 16.55 -21.83
C ILE A 71 18.89 15.14 -21.60
N ILE A 72 19.29 14.16 -22.42
CA ILE A 72 18.89 12.76 -22.25
C ILE A 72 19.40 12.21 -20.90
N SER A 73 20.67 12.47 -20.57
CA SER A 73 21.26 12.03 -19.30
C SER A 73 20.54 12.64 -18.10
N ILE A 74 20.17 13.92 -18.16
CA ILE A 74 19.40 14.59 -17.10
C ILE A 74 18.04 13.92 -16.91
N LYS A 75 17.31 13.62 -18.00
CA LYS A 75 16.01 12.91 -17.91
C LYS A 75 16.12 11.50 -17.34
N ILE A 76 17.22 10.79 -17.59
CA ILE A 76 17.46 9.44 -17.05
C ILE A 76 17.81 9.50 -15.55
N ILE A 77 18.52 10.55 -15.12
CA ILE A 77 18.97 10.70 -13.73
C ILE A 77 17.87 11.27 -12.83
N THR A 78 16.95 12.08 -13.35
CA THR A 78 15.81 12.57 -12.55
C THR A 78 14.86 11.41 -12.25
N PRO A 79 14.70 10.99 -10.97
CA PRO A 79 13.70 9.99 -10.63
C PRO A 79 12.33 10.53 -11.06
N PRO A 80 11.47 9.71 -11.70
CA PRO A 80 10.13 10.16 -12.05
C PRO A 80 9.46 10.67 -10.78
N GLU A 81 8.88 11.86 -10.90
CA GLU A 81 8.17 12.50 -9.79
C GLU A 81 7.19 11.50 -9.20
N LEU A 82 7.27 11.31 -7.89
CA LEU A 82 6.33 10.46 -7.17
C LEU A 82 4.94 11.02 -7.48
N GLY A 83 4.09 10.23 -8.15
CA GLY A 83 2.74 10.67 -8.48
C GLY A 83 1.99 11.11 -7.21
N GLU A 84 1.05 12.03 -7.35
CA GLU A 84 0.36 12.61 -6.21
C GLU A 84 -0.41 11.55 -5.41
N LEU A 85 -0.04 11.35 -4.15
CA LEU A 85 -0.72 10.39 -3.27
C LEU A 85 -2.16 10.82 -3.01
N LYS A 86 -3.09 9.88 -3.10
CA LYS A 86 -4.50 10.12 -2.73
C LYS A 86 -4.79 9.45 -1.40
N LEU A 87 -5.27 10.23 -0.43
CA LEU A 87 -5.75 9.78 0.87
C LEU A 87 -7.26 10.02 0.96
N THR A 88 -8.02 8.97 1.27
CA THR A 88 -9.47 9.01 1.47
C THR A 88 -9.82 8.37 2.81
N LEU A 89 -10.76 8.96 3.56
CA LEU A 89 -11.22 8.43 4.83
C LEU A 89 -12.68 8.00 4.71
N LYS A 90 -12.99 6.77 5.12
CA LYS A 90 -14.34 6.20 5.11
C LYS A 90 -14.76 5.83 6.55
N PRO A 91 -15.55 6.69 7.24
CA PRO A 91 -16.07 6.35 8.56
C PRO A 91 -17.12 5.24 8.46
N TYR A 92 -17.13 4.34 9.44
CA TYR A 92 -18.22 3.36 9.58
C TYR A 92 -19.46 3.97 10.24
N THR A 93 -19.26 4.83 11.23
CA THR A 93 -20.31 5.62 11.89
C THR A 93 -19.86 7.06 12.07
N THR A 94 -20.80 8.00 12.03
CA THR A 94 -20.59 9.43 12.27
C THR A 94 -21.18 9.88 13.60
N GLU A 95 -21.85 8.99 14.34
CA GLU A 95 -22.42 9.26 15.66
C GLU A 95 -21.94 8.23 16.68
N LEU A 96 -21.45 8.69 17.81
CA LEU A 96 -20.87 7.87 18.88
C LEU A 96 -21.34 8.37 20.25
N THR A 97 -21.22 7.53 21.25
CA THR A 97 -21.35 7.88 22.67
C THR A 97 -20.02 7.64 23.39
N PRO A 98 -19.76 8.30 24.53
CA PRO A 98 -18.53 8.08 25.29
C PRO A 98 -18.33 6.59 25.63
N GLY A 99 -17.14 6.06 25.33
CA GLY A 99 -16.80 4.64 25.50
C GLY A 99 -16.99 3.77 24.25
N GLN A 100 -17.69 4.25 23.21
CA GLN A 100 -17.81 3.50 21.94
C GLN A 100 -16.52 3.57 21.11
N GLU A 101 -16.36 2.60 20.21
CA GLU A 101 -15.24 2.52 19.28
C GLU A 101 -15.53 3.29 17.99
N LEU A 102 -14.61 4.20 17.63
CA LEU A 102 -14.57 4.85 16.33
C LEU A 102 -13.81 3.93 15.36
N ILE A 103 -14.47 3.58 14.24
CA ILE A 103 -13.89 2.77 13.16
C ILE A 103 -13.90 3.61 11.88
N VAL A 104 -12.70 3.83 11.32
CA VAL A 104 -12.50 4.59 10.09
C VAL A 104 -11.49 3.86 9.21
N THR A 105 -11.79 3.71 7.93
CA THR A 105 -10.85 3.11 6.98
C THR A 105 -10.12 4.22 6.23
N ALA A 106 -8.78 4.21 6.29
CA ALA A 106 -7.93 5.07 5.47
C ALA A 106 -7.53 4.33 4.19
N GLU A 107 -7.99 4.82 3.05
CA GLU A 107 -7.63 4.33 1.72
C GLU A 107 -6.55 5.23 1.13
N ILE A 108 -5.42 4.62 0.78
CA ILE A 108 -4.26 5.31 0.23
C ILE A 108 -3.98 4.75 -1.16
N GLN A 109 -3.85 5.62 -2.16
CA GLN A 109 -3.44 5.24 -3.51
C GLN A 109 -2.10 5.87 -3.87
N ASN A 110 -1.19 5.03 -4.33
CA ASN A 110 0.12 5.38 -4.84
C ASN A 110 0.16 5.18 -6.37
N PRO A 111 -0.12 6.23 -7.15
CA PRO A 111 -0.13 6.11 -8.60
C PRO A 111 1.27 5.83 -9.20
N SER A 112 2.35 6.03 -8.43
CA SER A 112 3.71 5.78 -8.91
C SER A 112 4.05 4.28 -9.06
N LYS A 113 3.28 3.40 -8.40
CA LYS A 113 3.54 1.94 -8.29
C LYS A 113 4.94 1.58 -7.79
N ARG A 114 5.65 2.54 -7.19
CA ARG A 114 6.95 2.34 -6.55
C ARG A 114 6.74 2.18 -5.07
N GLU A 115 7.40 1.18 -4.50
CA GLU A 115 7.41 0.96 -3.06
C GLU A 115 7.85 2.23 -2.33
N ALA A 116 7.00 2.70 -1.40
CA ALA A 116 7.28 3.87 -0.60
C ALA A 116 6.94 3.61 0.87
N LYS A 117 7.87 3.96 1.77
CA LYS A 117 7.62 3.91 3.21
C LYS A 117 6.80 5.13 3.61
N ALA A 118 5.64 4.88 4.25
CA ALA A 118 4.78 5.93 4.75
C ALA A 118 4.58 5.81 6.27
N ILE A 119 4.40 6.96 6.91
CA ILE A 119 4.06 7.11 8.32
C ILE A 119 2.72 7.81 8.39
N ILE A 120 1.82 7.27 9.21
CA ILE A 120 0.47 7.79 9.41
C ILE A 120 0.37 8.30 10.84
N ASP A 121 0.26 9.61 10.98
CA ASP A 121 -0.01 10.29 12.24
C ASP A 121 -1.49 10.62 12.35
N MET A 122 -2.06 10.44 13.53
CA MET A 122 -3.50 10.57 13.74
C MET A 122 -3.80 11.35 15.00
N PHE A 123 -4.76 12.27 14.90
CA PHE A 123 -5.17 13.13 16.00
C PHE A 123 -6.69 13.18 16.07
N ILE A 124 -7.25 13.04 17.27
CA ILE A 124 -8.65 13.35 17.55
C ILE A 124 -8.69 14.69 18.26
N THR A 125 -9.33 15.68 17.65
CA THR A 125 -9.58 16.99 18.25
C THR A 125 -11.05 17.09 18.63
N GLY A 126 -11.33 17.22 19.92
CA GLY A 126 -12.66 17.49 20.46
C GLY A 126 -12.79 18.92 20.99
N PRO A 127 -13.92 19.25 21.64
CA PRO A 127 -14.17 20.59 22.18
C PRO A 127 -13.15 21.07 23.21
N GLU A 128 -12.60 20.15 24.01
CA GLU A 128 -11.72 20.52 25.15
C GLU A 128 -10.32 19.90 25.07
N GLN A 129 -10.10 18.90 24.21
CA GLN A 129 -8.84 18.16 24.17
C GLN A 129 -8.48 17.72 22.76
N LYS A 130 -7.18 17.72 22.49
CA LYS A 130 -6.57 17.05 21.35
C LYS A 130 -5.82 15.82 21.85
N THR A 131 -6.17 14.65 21.33
CA THR A 131 -5.52 13.38 21.67
C THR A 131 -4.77 12.86 20.45
N GLN A 132 -3.47 12.59 20.60
CA GLN A 132 -2.67 11.90 19.58
C GLN A 132 -2.89 10.38 19.71
N LEU A 133 -3.16 9.72 18.60
CA LEU A 133 -3.23 8.26 18.53
C LEU A 133 -1.85 7.69 18.14
N PRO A 134 -1.59 6.40 18.38
CA PRO A 134 -0.35 5.75 17.97
C PRO A 134 -0.12 5.87 16.46
N SER A 135 1.07 6.34 16.06
CA SER A 135 1.46 6.40 14.65
C SER A 135 1.63 5.01 14.06
N LYS A 136 1.31 4.83 12.78
CA LYS A 136 1.51 3.56 12.05
C LYS A 136 2.53 3.75 10.93
N SER A 137 3.45 2.81 10.76
CA SER A 137 4.35 2.76 9.59
C SER A 137 3.92 1.64 8.66
N ILE A 138 3.87 1.95 7.35
CA ILE A 138 3.50 1.00 6.30
C ILE A 138 4.47 1.07 5.13
N ILE A 139 4.45 0.00 4.34
CA ILE A 139 5.06 -0.05 3.01
C ILE A 139 3.91 0.05 1.99
N LEU A 140 3.98 1.01 1.08
CA LEU A 140 2.92 1.33 0.12
C LEU A 140 3.43 1.11 -1.31
N GLU A 141 2.90 0.09 -1.99
CA GLU A 141 3.23 -0.21 -3.38
C GLU A 141 2.29 0.50 -4.36
N GLU A 142 1.02 0.08 -4.43
CA GLU A 142 0.00 0.68 -5.30
C GLU A 142 -1.21 1.19 -4.51
N LYS A 143 -1.72 0.40 -3.57
CA LYS A 143 -2.86 0.77 -2.73
C LYS A 143 -2.72 0.16 -1.33
N ALA A 144 -3.20 0.87 -0.33
CA ALA A 144 -3.32 0.35 1.03
C ALA A 144 -4.70 0.73 1.61
N SER A 145 -5.30 -0.20 2.36
CA SER A 145 -6.54 0.02 3.10
C SER A 145 -6.28 -0.30 4.56
N ILE A 146 -6.36 0.72 5.42
CA ILE A 146 -5.90 0.63 6.81
C ILE A 146 -7.05 0.96 7.75
N PRO A 147 -7.51 0.00 8.57
CA PRO A 147 -8.49 0.28 9.60
C PRO A 147 -7.84 1.05 10.75
N ILE A 148 -8.49 2.15 11.12
CA ILE A 148 -8.22 2.97 12.30
C ILE A 148 -9.33 2.66 13.30
N LYS A 149 -8.97 1.98 14.39
CA LYS A 149 -9.86 1.64 15.49
C LYS A 149 -9.38 2.36 16.74
N THR A 150 -10.27 3.08 17.40
CA THR A 150 -9.94 3.80 18.64
C THR A 150 -11.16 4.00 19.49
N ARG A 151 -11.05 3.77 20.80
CA ARG A 151 -12.14 3.98 21.75
C ARG A 151 -12.23 5.45 22.16
N ILE A 152 -13.43 6.03 22.11
CA ILE A 152 -13.69 7.38 22.65
C ILE A 152 -13.62 7.30 24.17
N LYS A 153 -12.86 8.20 24.81
CA LYS A 153 -12.73 8.23 26.29
C LYS A 153 -14.13 8.29 26.92
N GLN A 154 -14.35 7.55 28.00
CA GLN A 154 -15.63 7.60 28.72
C GLN A 154 -15.94 8.99 29.31
N THR A 155 -14.91 9.80 29.55
CA THR A 155 -15.01 11.18 30.02
C THR A 155 -15.18 12.21 28.89
N ALA A 156 -15.32 11.76 27.64
CA ALA A 156 -15.51 12.65 26.50
C ALA A 156 -16.84 13.42 26.64
N LYS A 157 -16.79 14.74 26.55
CA LYS A 157 -17.99 15.57 26.55
C LYS A 157 -18.74 15.43 25.23
N PRO A 158 -20.07 15.57 25.23
CA PRO A 158 -20.84 15.64 23.99
C PRO A 158 -20.38 16.80 23.11
N GLY A 159 -20.43 16.62 21.79
CA GLY A 159 -20.06 17.65 20.82
C GLY A 159 -19.45 17.06 19.55
N THR A 160 -19.02 17.95 18.65
CA THR A 160 -18.38 17.57 17.39
C THR A 160 -16.89 17.33 17.59
N TYR A 161 -16.42 16.18 17.13
CA TYR A 161 -15.01 15.79 17.14
C TYR A 161 -14.50 15.68 15.71
N THR A 162 -13.21 15.89 15.51
CA THR A 162 -12.53 15.77 14.23
C THR A 162 -11.39 14.75 14.34
N LEU A 163 -11.44 13.69 13.53
CA LEU A 163 -10.27 12.83 13.30
C LEU A 163 -9.47 13.42 12.16
N THR A 164 -8.21 13.76 12.41
CA THR A 164 -7.25 14.22 11.40
C THR A 164 -6.20 13.14 11.19
N VAL A 165 -6.01 12.73 9.94
CA VAL A 165 -5.03 11.75 9.49
C VAL A 165 -4.02 12.46 8.60
N ILE A 166 -2.75 12.38 8.98
CA ILE A 166 -1.61 12.94 8.27
C ILE A 166 -0.79 11.78 7.74
N LEU A 167 -0.76 11.63 6.42
CA LEU A 167 0.08 10.68 5.71
C LEU A 167 1.38 11.38 5.31
N ASN A 168 2.49 10.96 5.89
CA ASN A 168 3.83 11.41 5.55
C ASN A 168 4.54 10.31 4.76
N CYS A 169 4.87 10.58 3.50
CA CYS A 169 5.53 9.64 2.62
C CYS A 169 6.64 10.35 1.83
N GLN A 170 7.89 10.14 2.25
CA GLN A 170 9.07 10.79 1.69
C GLN A 170 8.95 12.33 1.71
N SER A 171 8.71 12.97 0.55
CA SER A 171 8.55 14.42 0.39
C SER A 171 7.10 14.88 0.30
N GLN A 172 6.12 13.96 0.29
CA GLN A 172 4.71 14.29 0.23
C GLN A 172 4.05 14.16 1.60
N ILE A 173 3.33 15.20 2.01
CA ILE A 173 2.47 15.19 3.18
C ILE A 173 1.03 15.40 2.69
N LYS A 174 0.15 14.44 3.00
CA LYS A 174 -1.28 14.53 2.71
C LYS A 174 -2.07 14.49 4.01
N THR A 175 -2.96 15.46 4.18
CA THR A 175 -3.80 15.56 5.38
C THR A 175 -5.27 15.44 4.98
N LYS A 176 -6.00 14.58 5.67
CA LYS A 176 -7.46 14.50 5.57
C LYS A 176 -8.08 14.46 6.96
N SER A 177 -9.28 15.02 7.05
CA SER A 177 -10.04 15.05 8.28
C SER A 177 -11.48 14.65 8.03
N ILE A 178 -12.09 14.02 9.03
CA ILE A 178 -13.52 13.74 9.07
C ILE A 178 -14.08 14.20 10.41
N GLN A 179 -15.35 14.58 10.42
CA GLN A 179 -16.06 14.97 11.64
C GLN A 179 -17.01 13.86 12.06
N PHE A 180 -17.18 13.70 13.37
CA PHE A 180 -18.17 12.82 13.97
C PHE A 180 -18.74 13.46 15.23
N LEU A 181 -19.97 13.10 15.57
CA LEU A 181 -20.71 13.63 16.71
C LEU A 181 -20.63 12.66 17.88
N VAL A 182 -20.20 13.15 19.05
CA VAL A 182 -20.33 12.42 20.31
C VAL A 182 -21.59 12.91 21.01
N LYS A 183 -22.60 12.03 21.16
CA LYS A 183 -23.84 12.30 21.87
C LYS A 183 -23.68 12.02 23.36
N GLU A 184 -24.48 12.70 24.17
CA GLU A 184 -24.57 12.39 25.60
C GLU A 184 -25.02 10.94 25.77
N LYS A 185 -24.40 10.23 26.71
CA LYS A 185 -24.86 8.89 27.08
C LYS A 185 -26.20 9.10 27.76
N THR A 186 -27.30 8.85 27.04
CA THR A 186 -28.65 8.93 27.59
C THR A 186 -28.65 8.10 28.87
N LYS A 187 -28.82 8.75 30.03
CA LYS A 187 -29.11 8.03 31.26
C LYS A 187 -30.41 7.29 30.96
N ILE A 188 -30.32 5.98 30.78
CA ILE A 188 -31.50 5.14 30.82
C ILE A 188 -31.94 5.24 32.28
N GLU A 189 -32.85 6.18 32.54
CA GLU A 189 -33.54 6.29 33.81
C GLU A 189 -34.32 4.99 33.98
N THR A 190 -33.83 4.17 34.91
CA THR A 190 -34.51 3.00 35.42
C THR A 190 -35.69 3.45 36.29
N GLU A 191 -36.65 4.16 35.71
CA GLU A 191 -37.98 4.29 36.29
C GLU A 191 -38.80 3.12 35.75
N MET A 192 -39.00 2.10 36.58
CA MET A 192 -40.05 1.11 36.37
C MET A 192 -41.41 1.82 36.50
N PRO A 193 -42.25 1.89 35.45
CA PRO A 193 -43.64 2.25 35.61
C PRO A 193 -44.41 0.98 35.97
N LEU A 194 -45.21 1.08 37.04
CA LEU A 194 -46.26 0.13 37.37
C LEU A 194 -47.22 0.01 36.17
N MET A 195 -47.24 -1.15 35.51
CA MET A 195 -48.06 -1.39 34.32
C MET A 195 -49.56 -1.44 34.65
N THR A 196 -50.35 -0.58 34.01
CA THR A 196 -51.79 -0.83 33.78
C THR A 196 -51.99 -1.63 32.50
N LYS A 197 -53.08 -2.41 32.48
CA LYS A 197 -53.30 -3.61 31.67
C LYS A 197 -53.70 -3.40 30.20
N GLU A 198 -53.51 -2.22 29.61
CA GLU A 198 -54.13 -1.88 28.31
C GLU A 198 -53.20 -1.47 27.17
N GLU A 199 -51.88 -1.63 27.29
CA GLU A 199 -50.96 -1.46 26.13
C GLU A 199 -50.20 -2.76 25.80
N LYS A 200 -50.94 -3.85 25.65
CA LYS A 200 -50.40 -5.16 25.27
C LYS A 200 -50.18 -5.35 23.76
N THR A 201 -50.16 -4.28 22.97
CA THR A 201 -50.13 -4.40 21.51
C THR A 201 -49.26 -3.35 20.81
N LYS A 202 -48.04 -3.07 21.30
CA LYS A 202 -46.99 -2.46 20.44
C LYS A 202 -45.54 -2.50 20.94
N LYS A 203 -45.24 -3.26 22.01
CA LYS A 203 -43.89 -3.28 22.61
C LYS A 203 -43.35 -4.70 22.73
N GLU A 204 -43.18 -5.34 21.57
CA GLU A 204 -42.53 -6.63 21.46
C GLU A 204 -41.55 -6.58 20.29
N LEU A 205 -40.37 -5.97 20.52
CA LEU A 205 -39.13 -6.30 19.82
C LEU A 205 -37.91 -5.63 20.50
N ALA A 206 -37.47 -6.17 21.64
CA ALA A 206 -36.12 -5.94 22.15
C ALA A 206 -35.69 -7.04 23.14
N THR A 207 -36.15 -8.26 22.93
CA THR A 207 -35.62 -9.44 23.63
C THR A 207 -34.72 -10.17 22.67
N CYS A 208 -33.42 -10.25 22.99
CA CYS A 208 -32.53 -11.17 22.29
C CYS A 208 -33.05 -12.60 22.56
N PRO A 209 -33.37 -13.39 21.52
CA PRO A 209 -33.78 -14.78 21.72
C PRO A 209 -32.57 -15.60 22.17
N GLY A 210 -32.68 -16.34 23.29
CA GLY A 210 -31.70 -17.35 23.70
C GLY A 210 -30.37 -16.82 24.22
N ASP A 211 -30.41 -16.05 25.31
CA ASP A 211 -29.28 -15.53 26.11
C ASP A 211 -28.14 -14.79 25.38
N CYS A 212 -28.21 -14.68 24.05
CA CYS A 212 -27.16 -14.09 23.23
C CYS A 212 -25.80 -14.75 23.53
N ASP A 213 -25.76 -16.08 23.59
CA ASP A 213 -24.54 -16.87 23.77
C ASP A 213 -24.33 -17.70 22.49
N ASP A 214 -23.26 -17.42 21.73
CA ASP A 214 -22.92 -18.18 20.53
C ASP A 214 -22.14 -19.47 20.84
N LEU A 215 -21.98 -19.77 22.14
CA LEU A 215 -21.22 -20.89 22.71
C LEU A 215 -19.74 -20.87 22.31
N ASN A 216 -19.25 -19.75 21.77
CA ASN A 216 -17.86 -19.57 21.43
C ASN A 216 -17.14 -18.90 22.60
N ARG A 217 -16.26 -19.66 23.24
CA ARG A 217 -15.46 -19.19 24.39
C ARG A 217 -14.50 -18.06 24.03
N CYS A 218 -14.25 -17.85 22.74
CA CYS A 218 -13.41 -16.81 22.19
C CYS A 218 -14.19 -15.59 21.69
N THR A 219 -15.47 -15.50 22.00
CA THR A 219 -16.26 -14.29 21.83
C THR A 219 -16.76 -13.81 23.18
N LYS A 220 -16.88 -12.50 23.27
CA LYS A 220 -17.63 -11.85 24.33
C LYS A 220 -18.95 -11.43 23.73
N ASP A 221 -20.02 -12.04 24.21
CA ASP A 221 -21.35 -11.82 23.66
C ASP A 221 -22.11 -10.76 24.46
N GLU A 222 -22.69 -9.81 23.73
CA GLU A 222 -23.45 -8.71 24.30
C GLU A 222 -24.73 -8.48 23.49
N CYS A 223 -25.89 -8.46 24.17
CA CYS A 223 -27.15 -8.07 23.57
C CYS A 223 -27.28 -6.53 23.59
N ILE A 224 -27.20 -5.90 22.42
CA ILE A 224 -27.27 -4.44 22.27
C ILE A 224 -28.49 -4.10 21.42
N ASN A 225 -29.51 -3.49 22.03
CA ASN A 225 -30.77 -3.08 21.38
C ASN A 225 -31.51 -4.23 20.66
N GLY A 226 -31.51 -5.44 21.25
CA GLY A 226 -32.15 -6.62 20.67
C GLY A 226 -31.34 -7.29 19.56
N VAL A 227 -30.13 -6.81 19.26
CA VAL A 227 -29.17 -7.44 18.35
C VAL A 227 -28.09 -8.11 19.18
N CYS A 228 -27.84 -9.38 18.92
CA CYS A 228 -26.75 -10.11 19.56
C CYS A 228 -25.42 -9.80 18.86
N VAL A 229 -24.43 -9.34 19.63
CA VAL A 229 -23.11 -8.92 19.13
C VAL A 229 -22.03 -9.76 19.80
N HIS A 230 -21.30 -10.54 19.01
CA HIS A 230 -20.20 -11.40 19.46
C HIS A 230 -18.86 -10.73 19.14
N THR A 231 -18.11 -10.31 20.15
CA THR A 231 -16.82 -9.61 19.97
C THR A 231 -15.65 -10.56 20.20
N PRO A 232 -14.74 -10.77 19.22
CA PRO A 232 -13.60 -11.66 19.41
C PRO A 232 -12.69 -11.25 20.58
N ILE A 233 -12.34 -12.22 21.42
CA ILE A 233 -11.32 -12.11 22.45
C ILE A 233 -9.98 -12.48 21.81
N ILE A 234 -8.99 -11.60 21.87
CA ILE A 234 -7.63 -11.83 21.33
C ILE A 234 -6.61 -11.29 22.34
N PRO A 235 -5.66 -12.10 22.86
CA PRO A 235 -5.51 -13.54 22.60
C PRO A 235 -6.62 -14.38 23.25
N CYS A 236 -7.08 -15.47 22.62
CA CYS A 236 -8.02 -16.43 23.19
C CYS A 236 -7.57 -17.88 23.13
N CYS A 237 -7.56 -18.51 24.30
CA CYS A 237 -7.32 -19.93 24.43
C CYS A 237 -8.57 -20.78 24.14
N GLY A 238 -8.42 -21.76 23.25
CA GLY A 238 -9.41 -22.73 22.81
C GLY A 238 -9.82 -22.63 21.33
N ASN A 239 -9.19 -21.75 20.54
CA ASN A 239 -9.47 -21.59 19.11
C ASN A 239 -8.50 -22.38 18.20
N ASN A 240 -7.59 -23.17 18.78
CA ASN A 240 -6.52 -23.91 18.11
C ASN A 240 -5.45 -23.05 17.41
N PHE A 241 -5.36 -21.75 17.71
CA PHE A 241 -4.29 -20.88 17.24
C PHE A 241 -3.48 -20.40 18.43
N CYS A 242 -2.15 -20.56 18.37
CA CYS A 242 -1.27 -20.02 19.41
C CYS A 242 -1.01 -18.53 19.14
N GLU A 243 -1.77 -17.67 19.80
CA GLU A 243 -1.75 -16.21 19.57
C GLU A 243 -0.66 -15.51 20.39
N GLN A 244 -0.34 -14.26 20.02
CA GLN A 244 0.71 -13.50 20.70
C GLN A 244 0.32 -13.19 22.15
N GLY A 245 1.09 -13.73 23.11
CA GLY A 245 0.81 -13.62 24.55
C GLY A 245 0.31 -14.93 25.17
N GLU A 246 0.00 -15.91 24.34
CA GLU A 246 -0.27 -17.27 24.76
C GLU A 246 1.02 -18.07 24.84
N THR A 247 1.08 -18.97 25.80
CA THR A 247 2.19 -19.87 26.06
C THR A 247 1.63 -21.26 26.31
N ALA A 248 2.49 -22.28 26.23
CA ALA A 248 2.10 -23.64 26.59
C ALA A 248 1.65 -23.77 28.07
N GLU A 249 1.96 -22.79 28.92
CA GLU A 249 1.57 -22.77 30.33
C GLU A 249 0.17 -22.17 30.55
N ASN A 250 -0.16 -21.08 29.87
CA ASN A 250 -1.45 -20.40 30.03
C ASN A 250 -2.51 -20.87 29.01
N CYS A 251 -2.09 -21.41 27.88
CA CYS A 251 -2.95 -21.99 26.87
C CYS A 251 -2.38 -23.30 26.30
N PRO A 252 -2.33 -24.37 27.11
CA PRO A 252 -1.82 -25.67 26.68
C PRO A 252 -2.69 -26.35 25.62
N GLN A 253 -3.89 -25.86 25.32
CA GLN A 253 -4.73 -26.44 24.26
C GLN A 253 -4.26 -26.00 22.88
N ASP A 254 -3.98 -24.71 22.70
CA ASP A 254 -3.64 -24.12 21.41
C ASP A 254 -2.14 -23.98 21.21
N CYS A 255 -1.43 -23.62 22.28
CA CYS A 255 0.03 -23.44 22.29
C CYS A 255 0.79 -24.69 22.72
N LYS A 256 0.24 -25.91 22.51
CA LYS A 256 0.95 -27.15 22.81
C LYS A 256 2.39 -27.05 22.31
N ALA A 257 3.34 -26.96 23.24
CA ALA A 257 4.75 -27.15 22.95
C ALA A 257 4.86 -28.42 22.11
N LYS A 258 5.70 -28.43 21.07
CA LYS A 258 5.91 -29.56 20.16
C LYS A 258 6.26 -30.84 20.93
N ILE A 259 5.28 -31.49 21.52
CA ILE A 259 5.34 -32.86 22.00
C ILE A 259 5.07 -33.67 20.74
N LYS A 260 6.16 -34.16 20.16
CA LYS A 260 6.25 -35.29 19.23
C LYS A 260 4.94 -35.68 18.55
N GLN A 261 4.86 -35.39 17.25
CA GLN A 261 4.20 -36.21 16.23
C GLN A 261 3.16 -37.19 16.80
N THR A 262 1.94 -36.70 17.02
CA THR A 262 0.80 -37.60 16.80
C THR A 262 0.83 -37.86 15.31
N GLN A 263 1.12 -39.10 14.94
CA GLN A 263 1.24 -39.55 13.56
C GLN A 263 0.09 -38.96 12.75
N GLU A 264 0.43 -38.03 11.86
CA GLU A 264 -0.51 -37.53 10.88
C GLU A 264 -0.99 -38.75 10.10
N PRO A 265 -2.32 -38.95 9.98
CA PRO A 265 -2.82 -40.17 9.40
C PRO A 265 -2.31 -40.28 7.96
N GLU A 266 -1.55 -41.32 7.66
CA GLU A 266 -1.08 -41.60 6.30
C GLU A 266 -2.11 -42.43 5.54
N LYS A 267 -3.03 -43.10 6.23
CA LYS A 267 -3.98 -44.04 5.64
C LYS A 267 -5.38 -43.96 6.25
N ALA A 268 -6.39 -44.25 5.45
CA ALA A 268 -7.81 -44.18 5.83
C ALA A 268 -8.17 -45.10 7.01
N GLU A 269 -7.49 -46.25 7.14
CA GLU A 269 -7.71 -47.20 8.23
C GLU A 269 -7.37 -46.62 9.61
N GLN A 270 -6.51 -45.59 9.67
CA GLN A 270 -6.20 -44.91 10.92
C GLN A 270 -7.35 -44.01 11.36
N CYS A 271 -8.01 -43.33 10.40
CA CYS A 271 -9.19 -42.50 10.69
C CYS A 271 -10.41 -43.33 11.08
N GLN A 272 -10.56 -44.54 10.54
CA GLN A 272 -11.63 -45.48 10.92
C GLN A 272 -11.56 -45.94 12.38
N LYS A 273 -10.39 -45.85 13.03
CA LYS A 273 -10.24 -46.18 14.46
C LYS A 273 -10.76 -45.08 15.38
N LEU A 274 -11.05 -43.90 14.84
CA LEU A 274 -11.60 -42.76 15.57
C LEU A 274 -13.13 -42.78 15.46
N THR A 275 -13.81 -41.99 16.30
CA THR A 275 -15.27 -41.89 16.30
C THR A 275 -15.74 -40.44 16.28
N GLY A 276 -16.94 -40.21 15.72
CA GLY A 276 -17.58 -38.91 15.62
C GLY A 276 -16.73 -37.85 14.92
N LYS A 277 -16.79 -36.61 15.41
CA LYS A 277 -16.08 -35.46 14.83
C LYS A 277 -14.55 -35.67 14.72
N ASN A 278 -13.95 -36.52 15.54
CA ASN A 278 -12.52 -36.83 15.42
C ASN A 278 -12.21 -37.66 14.17
N ALA A 279 -13.07 -38.61 13.82
CA ALA A 279 -12.96 -39.38 12.58
C ALA A 279 -13.18 -38.46 11.36
N ASP A 280 -14.20 -37.62 11.42
CA ASP A 280 -14.55 -36.67 10.36
C ASP A 280 -13.40 -35.69 10.05
N ASN A 281 -12.84 -35.07 11.09
CA ASN A 281 -11.69 -34.19 10.96
C ASN A 281 -10.43 -34.93 10.46
N CYS A 282 -10.27 -36.21 10.84
CA CYS A 282 -9.19 -37.04 10.34
C CYS A 282 -9.31 -37.27 8.83
N PHE A 283 -10.50 -37.68 8.35
CA PHE A 283 -10.75 -37.89 6.93
C PHE A 283 -10.62 -36.59 6.13
N ARG A 284 -11.08 -35.45 6.66
CA ARG A 284 -10.89 -34.15 6.00
C ARG A 284 -9.41 -33.82 5.79
N LYS A 285 -8.59 -33.95 6.85
CA LYS A 285 -7.14 -33.71 6.76
C LYS A 285 -6.46 -34.68 5.80
N LEU A 286 -6.87 -35.95 5.81
CA LEU A 286 -6.35 -36.97 4.91
C LEU A 286 -6.71 -36.65 3.44
N ALA A 287 -7.94 -36.17 3.19
CA ALA A 287 -8.39 -35.73 1.87
C ALA A 287 -7.52 -34.59 1.35
N GLU A 288 -7.28 -33.57 2.18
CA GLU A 288 -6.47 -32.39 1.85
C GLU A 288 -5.02 -32.78 1.55
N LYS A 289 -4.40 -33.53 2.46
CA LYS A 289 -2.99 -33.95 2.37
C LYS A 289 -2.72 -34.78 1.12
N ASN A 290 -3.60 -35.74 0.82
CA ASN A 290 -3.45 -36.63 -0.33
C ASN A 290 -4.09 -36.07 -1.60
N ASN A 291 -4.67 -34.87 -1.53
CA ASN A 291 -5.45 -34.25 -2.59
C ASN A 291 -6.47 -35.23 -3.23
N ASN A 292 -7.18 -35.99 -2.39
CA ASN A 292 -8.12 -37.02 -2.81
C ASN A 292 -9.54 -36.74 -2.29
N GLN A 293 -10.37 -36.16 -3.15
CA GLN A 293 -11.77 -35.80 -2.86
C GLN A 293 -12.64 -36.99 -2.46
N GLU A 294 -12.33 -38.20 -2.90
CA GLU A 294 -13.12 -39.40 -2.56
C GLU A 294 -13.02 -39.73 -1.07
N THR A 295 -12.02 -39.19 -0.37
CA THR A 295 -11.88 -39.36 1.08
C THR A 295 -12.99 -38.61 1.84
N CYS A 296 -13.51 -37.51 1.29
CA CYS A 296 -14.56 -36.72 1.94
C CYS A 296 -15.87 -37.53 2.11
N GLN A 297 -16.11 -38.56 1.29
CA GLN A 297 -17.33 -39.38 1.39
C GLN A 297 -17.43 -40.18 2.70
N TYR A 298 -16.30 -40.40 3.38
CA TYR A 298 -16.24 -41.11 4.67
C TYR A 298 -16.56 -40.21 5.87
N ILE A 299 -16.77 -38.91 5.64
CA ILE A 299 -17.15 -37.95 6.67
C ILE A 299 -18.65 -38.08 6.93
N SER A 300 -19.00 -38.36 8.19
CA SER A 300 -20.37 -38.58 8.62
C SER A 300 -21.12 -37.26 8.84
N ASP A 301 -20.46 -36.28 9.45
CA ASP A 301 -21.01 -34.94 9.66
C ASP A 301 -21.11 -34.17 8.33
N GLU A 302 -22.33 -33.76 7.96
CA GLU A 302 -22.60 -33.15 6.66
C GLU A 302 -21.90 -31.79 6.48
N GLU A 303 -21.80 -31.00 7.54
CA GLU A 303 -21.15 -29.69 7.50
C GLU A 303 -19.65 -29.85 7.28
N ILE A 304 -19.00 -30.78 8.00
CA ILE A 304 -17.58 -31.09 7.81
C ILE A 304 -17.33 -31.72 6.43
N ARG A 305 -18.26 -32.54 5.94
CA ARG A 305 -18.18 -33.18 4.62
C ARG A 305 -18.25 -32.15 3.49
N ASP A 306 -19.21 -31.24 3.56
CA ASP A 306 -19.37 -30.18 2.56
C ASP A 306 -18.18 -29.20 2.58
N ALA A 307 -17.67 -28.89 3.79
CA ALA A 307 -16.43 -28.13 3.95
C ALA A 307 -15.21 -28.88 3.39
N CYS A 308 -15.17 -30.22 3.44
CA CYS A 308 -14.12 -31.00 2.79
C CYS A 308 -14.18 -30.86 1.26
N TYR A 309 -15.36 -30.92 0.66
CA TYR A 309 -15.54 -30.79 -0.79
C TYR A 309 -15.23 -29.38 -1.30
N ILE A 310 -15.64 -28.31 -0.60
CA ILE A 310 -15.43 -26.94 -1.09
C ILE A 310 -13.95 -26.56 -1.22
N GLU A 311 -13.06 -27.14 -0.41
CA GLU A 311 -11.60 -26.96 -0.53
C GLU A 311 -11.06 -27.39 -1.90
N PHE A 312 -11.63 -28.43 -2.50
CA PHE A 312 -11.26 -28.87 -3.85
C PHE A 312 -11.79 -27.92 -4.93
N ALA A 313 -12.96 -27.33 -4.73
CA ALA A 313 -13.49 -26.30 -5.63
C ALA A 313 -12.59 -25.05 -5.66
N TYR A 314 -12.01 -24.65 -4.52
CA TYR A 314 -11.00 -23.58 -4.48
C TYR A 314 -9.72 -23.94 -5.25
N LYS A 315 -9.38 -25.23 -5.33
CA LYS A 315 -8.31 -25.77 -6.18
C LYS A 315 -8.73 -25.99 -7.64
N LYS A 316 -9.89 -25.44 -8.04
CA LYS A 316 -10.48 -25.51 -9.39
C LYS A 316 -10.94 -26.91 -9.82
N ASP A 317 -11.17 -27.83 -8.87
CA ASP A 317 -11.87 -29.08 -9.11
C ASP A 317 -13.35 -28.92 -8.77
N PHE A 318 -14.16 -28.56 -9.76
CA PHE A 318 -15.59 -28.34 -9.60
C PHE A 318 -16.42 -29.62 -9.70
N THR A 319 -15.79 -30.78 -9.93
CA THR A 319 -16.53 -32.07 -9.99
C THR A 319 -17.14 -32.45 -8.64
N VAL A 320 -16.66 -31.83 -7.55
CA VAL A 320 -17.20 -31.97 -6.19
C VAL A 320 -18.52 -31.23 -5.95
N CYS A 321 -18.89 -30.24 -6.76
CA CYS A 321 -20.04 -29.37 -6.46
C CYS A 321 -21.35 -30.16 -6.34
N ASP A 322 -21.49 -31.26 -7.09
CA ASP A 322 -22.66 -32.12 -7.00
C ASP A 322 -22.71 -32.99 -5.73
N LYS A 323 -21.56 -33.25 -5.11
CA LYS A 323 -21.43 -34.04 -3.88
C LYS A 323 -21.77 -33.23 -2.61
N ILE A 324 -21.82 -31.90 -2.72
CA ILE A 324 -22.17 -30.99 -1.61
C ILE A 324 -23.67 -31.06 -1.34
N THR A 325 -24.05 -31.31 -0.08
CA THR A 325 -25.45 -31.48 0.33
C THR A 325 -26.11 -30.15 0.69
N ASN A 326 -25.40 -29.26 1.39
CA ASN A 326 -25.88 -27.94 1.77
C ASN A 326 -26.05 -27.04 0.54
N GLN A 327 -27.29 -26.57 0.32
CA GLN A 327 -27.63 -25.78 -0.87
C GLN A 327 -26.84 -24.48 -0.98
N TYR A 328 -26.54 -23.81 0.13
CA TYR A 328 -25.79 -22.55 0.13
C TYR A 328 -24.33 -22.78 -0.30
N THR A 329 -23.68 -23.79 0.29
CA THR A 329 -22.31 -24.18 -0.07
C THR A 329 -22.25 -24.68 -1.52
N LYS A 330 -23.26 -25.44 -1.97
CA LYS A 330 -23.38 -25.91 -3.35
C LYS A 330 -23.49 -24.76 -4.36
N ASN A 331 -24.34 -23.78 -4.08
CA ASN A 331 -24.47 -22.57 -4.91
C ASN A 331 -23.16 -21.76 -4.95
N THR A 332 -22.46 -21.68 -3.82
CA THR A 332 -21.14 -21.02 -3.74
C THR A 332 -20.13 -21.74 -4.64
N CYS A 333 -20.10 -23.07 -4.61
CA CYS A 333 -19.25 -23.90 -5.47
C CYS A 333 -19.48 -23.61 -6.97
N TYR A 334 -20.74 -23.59 -7.41
CA TYR A 334 -21.09 -23.27 -8.80
C TYR A 334 -20.81 -21.83 -9.21
N THR A 335 -20.91 -20.88 -8.27
CA THR A 335 -20.53 -19.49 -8.51
C THR A 335 -19.03 -19.38 -8.76
N LEU A 336 -18.21 -20.06 -7.96
CA LEU A 336 -16.75 -20.12 -8.16
C LEU A 336 -16.38 -20.74 -9.51
N GLN A 337 -17.10 -21.79 -9.93
CA GLN A 337 -16.94 -22.38 -11.26
C GLN A 337 -17.20 -21.35 -12.36
N SER A 338 -18.35 -20.67 -12.30
CA SER A 338 -18.77 -19.69 -13.30
C SER A 338 -17.77 -18.53 -13.43
N ILE A 339 -17.26 -18.02 -12.31
CA ILE A 339 -16.22 -16.97 -12.30
C ILE A 339 -14.93 -17.47 -12.97
N THR A 340 -14.49 -18.68 -12.64
CA THR A 340 -13.27 -19.27 -13.20
C THR A 340 -13.38 -19.52 -14.71
N GLU A 341 -14.58 -19.81 -15.22
CA GLU A 341 -14.85 -19.97 -16.65
C GLU A 341 -14.78 -18.64 -17.41
N ILE A 342 -15.27 -17.55 -16.81
CA ILE A 342 -15.17 -16.19 -17.36
C ILE A 342 -13.70 -15.76 -17.47
N GLU A 343 -12.90 -16.01 -16.43
CA GLU A 343 -11.45 -15.67 -16.42
C GLU A 343 -10.66 -16.36 -17.55
N LYS A 344 -11.11 -17.52 -18.04
CA LYS A 344 -10.45 -18.21 -19.16
C LYS A 344 -10.77 -17.60 -20.53
N GLN A 345 -11.82 -16.78 -20.62
CA GLN A 345 -12.26 -16.16 -21.87
C GLN A 345 -11.68 -14.75 -22.06
N THR A 346 -11.13 -14.16 -21.00
CA THR A 346 -10.39 -12.89 -20.99
C THR A 346 -8.89 -13.13 -21.08
#